data_AF-A0A1G9RKA8-F1
#
_entry.id   AF-A0A1G9RKA8-F1
#
_cell.length_a   1.000
_cell.length_b   1.000
_cell.length_c   1.000
_cell.angle_alpha   90.00
_cell.angle_beta   90.00
_cell.angle_gamma   90.00
#
_symmetry.space_group_name_H-M   'P 1'
#
loop_
_entity.id
_entity.type
_entity.pdbx_description
1 polymer ?
#
loop_
_entity_poly.entity_id
_entity_poly.type
_entity_poly.pdbx_seq_one_letter_code
_entity_poly.pdbx_strand_id
1 'polypeptide(L)'
;MKLLGLEINKLKNESGMALITVLLVLVVMSVMGLSLMGMAASNVKMSSGERSTQSSYYIAESGVTYIMNDITKNIEGFYKDSSDQTSFFSKFESNYKVNTNNLPNYDQFEATFGQQKPVSNIRIDRLDNNPNSAITREYKITSIGAIDKRSRTVEKQFQLTWKPKDSLSIPDTAVFTKNTIKLVGGGGIVGGLGTNLNTAGSIELDGGPTISGNIYVGPTAVKKNVLKKPDSMIVNNPIINMQSIKTFNMPVFPTFPSYPIPADKSHNEYKVINKGVLRVDSWQVEDYVLDMDSNMSFSEIRLNSNYRLFINVKDSDKSIVVDHLNVTNGKIYIIGKGKLTIYVRNNITMGSGSLINSSDQIVNPPKKASADEKRRLIEEQVKKLEVFYKGTKPFILAGDQKIYGSLFAESAELIFSGGGGFQGHIVSGGNKVTIKGGAEAITQLFYAPNADFIASEGGTITGTIIANSFSGSGGSKVTFPDTGLNQDTVPSFIEIGSGGSVNPKDIIISAPTREK
;
A
#
# COMPACT_ATOMS: atom_id res chain seq x y z
N MET A 1 86.44 93.66 -16.22
CA MET A 1 86.67 92.42 -17.00
C MET A 1 86.19 91.25 -16.12
N LYS A 2 85.11 90.54 -16.54
CA LYS A 2 84.59 89.22 -16.06
C LYS A 2 84.48 88.98 -14.52
N LEU A 3 83.36 88.60 -13.90
CA LEU A 3 82.43 87.47 -14.13
C LEU A 3 81.12 87.80 -13.36
N LEU A 4 79.90 87.68 -13.89
CA LEU A 4 79.09 86.46 -14.11
C LEU A 4 79.00 85.53 -12.87
N GLY A 5 77.82 85.50 -12.24
CA GLY A 5 77.43 84.43 -11.34
C GLY A 5 76.50 84.88 -10.22
N LEU A 6 75.20 84.74 -10.39
CA LEU A 6 74.40 83.76 -9.65
C LEU A 6 72.91 83.91 -10.00
N GLU A 7 72.38 82.84 -10.55
CA GLU A 7 70.97 82.57 -10.73
C GLU A 7 70.22 82.76 -9.40
N ILE A 8 69.22 83.63 -9.40
CA ILE A 8 68.10 83.49 -8.48
C ILE A 8 66.90 83.16 -9.35
N ASN A 9 66.60 81.86 -9.35
CA ASN A 9 65.34 81.26 -9.73
C ASN A 9 64.18 82.25 -9.63
N LYS A 10 63.64 82.65 -10.79
CA LYS A 10 62.21 82.99 -10.87
C LYS A 10 61.45 81.70 -10.59
N LEU A 11 61.31 81.36 -9.32
CA LEU A 11 60.14 80.62 -8.86
C LEU A 11 58.95 81.42 -9.36
N LYS A 12 58.32 80.91 -10.44
CA LYS A 12 57.01 81.38 -10.85
C LYS A 12 56.15 81.35 -9.59
N ASN A 13 55.69 82.52 -9.18
CA ASN A 13 54.79 82.66 -8.06
C ASN A 13 53.41 82.13 -8.50
N GLU A 14 53.27 80.80 -8.50
CA GLU A 14 52.04 80.04 -8.77
C GLU A 14 51.03 80.14 -7.60
N SER A 15 51.07 81.24 -6.81
CA SER A 15 50.19 81.43 -5.63
C SER A 15 48.72 81.57 -5.99
N GLY A 16 48.39 81.94 -7.24
CA GLY A 16 47.02 81.92 -7.76
C GLY A 16 46.54 80.53 -8.21
N MET A 17 47.44 79.72 -8.78
CA MET A 17 47.13 78.36 -9.26
C MET A 17 47.03 77.35 -8.12
N ALA A 18 47.76 77.55 -7.01
CA ALA A 18 47.64 76.72 -5.82
C ALA A 18 46.23 76.78 -5.21
N LEU A 19 45.62 77.97 -5.11
CA LEU A 19 44.26 78.14 -4.60
C LEU A 19 43.24 77.43 -5.51
N ILE A 20 43.34 77.62 -6.83
CA ILE A 20 42.45 76.98 -7.81
C ILE A 20 42.59 75.45 -7.76
N THR A 21 43.82 74.93 -7.64
CA THR A 21 44.08 73.49 -7.57
C THR A 21 43.51 72.88 -6.29
N VAL A 22 43.68 73.55 -5.14
CA VAL A 22 43.09 73.10 -3.86
C VAL A 22 41.56 73.12 -3.92
N LEU A 23 40.97 74.15 -4.55
CA LEU A 23 39.52 74.26 -4.72
C LEU A 23 38.98 73.17 -5.65
N LEU A 24 39.69 72.87 -6.74
CA LEU A 24 39.33 71.81 -7.68
C LEU A 24 39.44 70.43 -7.04
N VAL A 25 40.50 70.19 -6.25
CA VAL A 25 40.68 68.96 -5.47
C VAL A 25 39.58 68.80 -4.41
N LEU A 26 39.18 69.88 -3.73
CA LEU A 26 38.07 69.87 -2.78
C LEU A 26 36.74 69.54 -3.48
N VAL A 27 36.45 70.16 -4.62
CA VAL A 27 35.23 69.88 -5.41
C VAL A 27 35.19 68.42 -5.85
N VAL A 28 36.30 67.89 -6.37
CA VAL A 28 36.40 66.48 -6.78
C VAL A 28 36.22 65.55 -5.57
N MET A 29 36.82 65.84 -4.42
CA MET A 29 36.62 65.07 -3.19
C MET A 29 35.17 65.14 -2.68
N SER A 30 34.51 66.29 -2.77
CA SER A 30 33.10 66.43 -2.38
C SER A 30 32.18 65.63 -3.30
N VAL A 31 32.42 65.65 -4.62
CA VAL A 31 31.65 64.85 -5.59
C VAL A 31 31.85 63.36 -5.32
N MET A 32 33.09 62.93 -5.08
CA MET A 32 33.38 61.53 -4.72
C MET A 32 32.72 61.15 -3.38
N GLY A 33 32.80 62.01 -2.37
CA GLY A 33 32.18 61.79 -1.06
C GLY A 33 30.66 61.62 -1.14
N LEU A 34 29.98 62.46 -1.92
CA LEU A 34 28.54 62.35 -2.18
C LEU A 34 28.20 61.06 -2.93
N SER A 35 29.03 60.66 -3.90
CA SER A 35 28.81 59.42 -4.66
C SER A 35 28.92 58.16 -3.79
N LEU A 36 29.94 58.11 -2.91
CA LEU A 36 30.13 57.01 -1.95
C LEU A 36 29.00 56.95 -0.92
N MET A 37 28.53 58.11 -0.44
CA MET A 37 27.39 58.18 0.47
C MET A 37 26.11 57.66 -0.20
N GLY A 38 25.88 58.00 -1.48
CA GLY A 38 24.77 57.49 -2.28
C GLY A 38 24.83 55.97 -2.46
N MET A 39 26.01 55.42 -2.76
CA MET A 39 26.22 53.96 -2.85
C MET A 39 26.00 53.26 -1.51
N ALA A 40 26.53 53.81 -0.41
CA ALA A 40 26.34 53.25 0.92
C ALA A 40 24.85 53.24 1.32
N ALA A 41 24.13 54.34 1.07
CA ALA A 41 22.69 54.43 1.31
C ALA A 41 21.90 53.43 0.45
N SER A 42 22.28 53.24 -0.82
CA SER A 42 21.70 52.25 -1.71
C SER A 42 21.93 50.81 -1.22
N ASN A 43 23.16 50.48 -0.82
CA ASN A 43 23.51 49.16 -0.28
C ASN A 43 22.75 48.86 1.02
N VAL A 44 22.64 49.83 1.94
CA VAL A 44 21.85 49.67 3.18
C VAL A 44 20.37 49.43 2.85
N LYS A 45 19.81 50.17 1.88
CA LYS A 45 18.41 49.99 1.43
C LYS A 45 18.20 48.63 0.76
N MET A 46 19.14 48.19 -0.07
CA MET A 46 19.12 46.90 -0.75
C MET A 46 19.21 45.75 0.27
N SER A 47 20.17 45.81 1.19
CA SER A 47 20.37 44.81 2.25
C SER A 47 19.17 44.74 3.21
N SER A 48 18.62 45.89 3.62
CA SER A 48 17.37 45.94 4.41
C SER A 48 16.21 45.29 3.65
N GLY A 49 16.15 45.51 2.34
CA GLY A 49 15.18 44.87 1.47
C GLY A 49 15.33 43.36 1.39
N GLU A 50 16.51 42.86 1.06
CA GLU A 50 16.83 41.44 0.99
C GLU A 50 16.52 40.75 2.33
N ARG A 51 16.91 41.36 3.45
CA ARG A 51 16.60 40.87 4.80
C ARG A 51 15.09 40.72 4.99
N SER A 52 14.30 41.76 4.71
CA SER A 52 12.84 41.72 4.86
C SER A 52 12.17 40.69 3.94
N THR A 53 12.69 40.51 2.72
CA THR A 53 12.23 39.47 1.78
C THR A 53 12.52 38.07 2.31
N GLN A 54 13.73 37.81 2.82
CA GLN A 54 14.07 36.52 3.41
C GLN A 54 13.25 36.25 4.66
N SER A 55 13.12 37.24 5.56
CA SER A 55 12.34 37.10 6.77
C SER A 55 10.86 36.80 6.48
N SER A 56 10.22 37.52 5.54
CA SER A 56 8.82 37.26 5.18
C SER A 56 8.60 35.86 4.59
N TYR A 57 9.57 35.31 3.85
CA TYR A 57 9.56 33.92 3.39
C TYR A 57 9.61 32.93 4.56
N TYR A 58 10.57 33.08 5.48
CA TYR A 58 10.69 32.18 6.64
C TYR A 58 9.45 32.22 7.55
N ILE A 59 8.80 33.37 7.68
CA ILE A 59 7.53 33.50 8.41
C ILE A 59 6.41 32.73 7.74
N ALA A 60 6.32 32.79 6.40
CA ALA A 60 5.34 32.03 5.63
C ALA A 60 5.60 30.51 5.76
N GLU A 61 6.86 30.08 5.63
CA GLU A 61 7.26 28.67 5.78
C GLU A 61 6.99 28.14 7.21
N SER A 62 7.25 28.96 8.22
CA SER A 62 6.95 28.64 9.62
C SER A 62 5.46 28.44 9.84
N GLY A 63 4.61 29.27 9.20
CA GLY A 63 3.16 29.12 9.26
C GLY A 63 2.68 27.79 8.70
N VAL A 64 3.17 27.41 7.50
CA VAL A 64 2.87 26.09 6.90
C VAL A 64 3.35 24.94 7.80
N THR A 65 4.56 25.06 8.35
CA THR A 65 5.14 24.01 9.20
C THR A 65 4.36 23.84 10.50
N TYR A 66 3.97 24.95 11.12
CA TYR A 66 3.16 24.98 12.34
C TYR A 66 1.83 24.25 12.15
N ILE A 67 1.05 24.64 11.13
CA ILE A 67 -0.26 24.03 10.91
C ILE A 67 -0.15 22.57 10.48
N MET A 68 0.88 22.19 9.72
CA MET A 68 1.11 20.79 9.35
C MET A 68 1.43 19.92 10.57
N ASN A 69 2.20 20.44 11.53
CA ASN A 69 2.49 19.77 12.78
C ASN A 69 1.23 19.64 13.65
N ASP A 70 0.41 20.68 13.72
CA ASP A 70 -0.88 20.64 14.42
C ASP A 70 -1.82 19.59 13.81
N ILE A 71 -1.96 19.57 12.48
CA ILE A 71 -2.71 18.52 11.76
C ILE A 71 -2.19 17.13 12.12
N THR A 72 -0.87 16.93 12.06
CA THR A 72 -0.25 15.62 12.34
C THR A 72 -0.51 15.15 13.77
N LYS A 73 -0.57 16.06 14.74
CA LYS A 73 -0.87 15.75 16.15
C LYS A 73 -2.34 15.41 16.39
N ASN A 74 -3.25 16.12 15.72
CA ASN A 74 -4.69 16.04 16.02
C ASN A 74 -5.44 15.02 15.14
N ILE A 75 -4.86 14.62 13.99
CA ILE A 75 -5.53 13.74 13.01
C ILE A 75 -5.91 12.38 13.59
N GLU A 76 -5.10 11.82 14.50
CA GLU A 76 -5.43 10.54 15.15
C GLU A 76 -6.68 10.65 16.02
N GLY A 77 -6.86 11.78 16.70
CA GLY A 77 -8.05 12.05 17.51
C GLY A 77 -9.29 12.13 16.63
N PHE A 78 -9.21 12.89 15.53
CA PHE A 78 -10.30 12.94 14.55
C PHE A 78 -10.60 11.58 13.95
N TYR A 79 -9.58 10.79 13.66
CA TYR A 79 -9.75 9.42 13.20
C TYR A 79 -10.48 8.58 14.25
N LYS A 80 -10.00 8.54 15.51
CA LYS A 80 -10.60 7.78 16.62
C LYS A 80 -12.06 8.15 16.88
N ASP A 81 -12.42 9.41 16.74
CA ASP A 81 -13.77 9.91 17.04
C ASP A 81 -14.76 9.81 15.86
N SER A 82 -14.34 9.26 14.72
CA SER A 82 -15.16 9.15 13.50
C SER A 82 -15.64 7.72 13.27
N SER A 83 -16.92 7.51 12.95
CA SER A 83 -17.46 6.18 12.62
C SER A 83 -17.17 5.77 11.18
N ASP A 84 -17.05 6.75 10.29
CA ASP A 84 -17.01 6.56 8.85
C ASP A 84 -16.24 7.70 8.16
N GLN A 85 -16.00 7.52 6.86
CA GLN A 85 -15.29 8.48 6.02
C GLN A 85 -15.90 9.90 6.07
N THR A 86 -17.23 10.01 6.07
CA THR A 86 -17.94 11.28 6.01
C THR A 86 -17.75 12.07 7.30
N SER A 87 -17.90 11.40 8.44
CA SER A 87 -17.69 11.99 9.78
C SER A 87 -16.23 12.43 9.98
N PHE A 88 -15.26 11.65 9.49
CA PHE A 88 -13.84 11.99 9.56
C PHE A 88 -13.51 13.27 8.83
N PHE A 89 -13.84 13.35 7.53
CA PHE A 89 -13.55 14.55 6.75
C PHE A 89 -14.34 15.75 7.24
N SER A 90 -15.60 15.57 7.68
CA SER A 90 -16.41 16.68 8.21
C SER A 90 -15.82 17.25 9.51
N LYS A 91 -15.30 16.39 10.41
CA LYS A 91 -14.60 16.83 11.62
C LYS A 91 -13.32 17.58 11.29
N PHE A 92 -12.50 17.07 10.37
CA PHE A 92 -11.29 17.75 9.92
C PHE A 92 -11.62 19.12 9.33
N GLU A 93 -12.55 19.18 8.36
CA GLU A 93 -12.92 20.41 7.66
C GLU A 93 -13.53 21.46 8.59
N SER A 94 -14.30 21.03 9.59
CA SER A 94 -14.89 21.93 10.60
C SER A 94 -13.84 22.47 11.58
N ASN A 95 -12.92 21.64 12.07
CA ASN A 95 -11.88 22.06 13.01
C ASN A 95 -10.91 23.06 12.37
N TYR A 96 -10.52 22.80 11.13
CA TYR A 96 -9.59 23.68 10.39
C TYR A 96 -10.29 24.74 9.54
N LYS A 97 -11.62 24.83 9.60
CA LYS A 97 -12.45 25.78 8.85
C LYS A 97 -12.03 25.86 7.37
N VAL A 98 -11.90 24.70 6.74
CA VAL A 98 -11.43 24.59 5.35
C VAL A 98 -12.32 25.42 4.42
N ASN A 99 -11.70 26.03 3.41
CA ASN A 99 -12.32 26.99 2.47
C ASN A 99 -12.82 28.30 3.11
N THR A 100 -12.39 28.62 4.33
CA THR A 100 -12.68 29.91 4.98
C THR A 100 -11.40 30.73 5.18
N ASN A 101 -11.54 32.04 5.36
CA ASN A 101 -10.43 32.95 5.67
C ASN A 101 -10.08 33.02 7.18
N ASN A 102 -10.56 32.08 8.01
CA ASN A 102 -10.67 32.25 9.47
C ASN A 102 -9.85 31.27 10.33
N LEU A 103 -8.71 30.78 9.83
CA LEU A 103 -7.72 30.12 10.70
C LEU A 103 -7.04 31.18 11.59
N PRO A 104 -6.79 30.90 12.88
CA PRO A 104 -6.13 31.84 13.77
C PRO A 104 -4.72 32.16 13.27
N ASN A 105 -4.36 33.44 13.31
CA ASN A 105 -3.01 33.89 12.96
C ASN A 105 -1.97 33.21 13.85
N TYR A 106 -0.85 32.77 13.26
CA TYR A 106 0.30 32.38 14.07
C TYR A 106 1.09 33.65 14.42
N ASP A 107 1.06 34.04 15.70
CA ASP A 107 1.51 35.34 16.21
C ASP A 107 2.67 35.24 17.23
N GLN A 108 3.32 34.08 17.33
CA GLN A 108 4.43 33.83 18.26
C GLN A 108 5.77 34.42 17.81
N PHE A 109 5.77 35.41 16.93
CA PHE A 109 6.99 36.06 16.47
C PHE A 109 7.40 37.18 17.43
N GLU A 110 8.66 37.17 17.85
CA GLU A 110 9.26 38.25 18.62
C GLU A 110 9.46 39.50 17.75
N ALA A 111 9.26 40.69 18.33
CA ALA A 111 9.50 41.95 17.64
C ALA A 111 11.01 42.11 17.42
N THR A 112 11.43 42.21 16.16
CA THR A 112 12.85 42.45 15.82
C THR A 112 13.05 43.92 15.45
N PHE A 113 14.03 44.59 16.07
CA PHE A 113 14.50 45.93 15.69
C PHE A 113 13.42 47.05 15.59
N GLY A 114 12.44 47.08 16.50
CA GLY A 114 11.42 48.14 16.53
C GLY A 114 10.41 48.11 15.38
N GLN A 115 10.37 47.03 14.61
CA GLN A 115 9.42 46.82 13.51
C GLN A 115 8.10 46.20 14.01
N GLN A 116 7.04 46.25 13.19
CA GLN A 116 5.76 45.63 13.52
C GLN A 116 5.93 44.12 13.74
N LYS A 117 5.18 43.55 14.69
CA LYS A 117 5.19 42.11 14.95
C LYS A 117 4.85 41.36 13.65
N PRO A 118 5.70 40.40 13.23
CA PRO A 118 5.41 39.62 12.05
C PRO A 118 4.10 38.83 12.22
N VAL A 119 3.35 38.68 11.12
CA VAL A 119 2.10 37.93 11.10
C VAL A 119 2.17 36.88 10.00
N SER A 120 1.73 35.66 10.33
CA SER A 120 1.47 34.61 9.35
C SER A 120 -0.03 34.36 9.25
N ASN A 121 -0.61 34.70 8.10
CA ASN A 121 -2.00 34.43 7.77
C ASN A 121 -2.08 33.09 7.04
N ILE A 122 -2.79 32.12 7.59
CA ILE A 122 -2.86 30.75 7.07
C ILE A 122 -4.26 30.47 6.55
N ARG A 123 -4.38 29.77 5.42
CA ARG A 123 -5.63 29.29 4.85
C ARG A 123 -5.47 27.85 4.37
N ILE A 124 -6.51 27.03 4.55
CA ILE A 124 -6.58 25.67 4.00
C ILE A 124 -7.73 25.61 3.01
N ASP A 125 -7.45 25.17 1.79
CA ASP A 125 -8.42 25.00 0.72
C ASP A 125 -8.49 23.54 0.29
N ARG A 126 -9.69 23.05 0.00
CA ARG A 126 -9.89 21.75 -0.64
C ARG A 126 -9.66 21.89 -2.15
N LEU A 127 -8.92 20.96 -2.76
CA LEU A 127 -8.62 20.98 -4.20
C LEU A 127 -9.59 20.14 -5.05
N ASP A 128 -10.28 19.18 -4.44
CA ASP A 128 -11.15 18.24 -5.16
C ASP A 128 -12.57 18.77 -5.41
N ASN A 129 -12.99 18.81 -6.67
CA ASN A 129 -14.34 19.21 -7.09
C ASN A 129 -15.37 18.06 -7.12
N ASN A 130 -14.98 16.82 -6.83
CA ASN A 130 -15.89 15.66 -6.88
C ASN A 130 -16.49 15.35 -5.49
N PRO A 131 -17.81 15.40 -5.30
CA PRO A 131 -18.45 15.06 -4.03
C PRO A 131 -18.53 13.55 -3.75
N ASN A 132 -18.33 12.69 -4.76
CA ASN A 132 -18.42 11.24 -4.63
C ASN A 132 -17.13 10.54 -5.11
N SER A 133 -16.52 9.77 -4.20
CA SER A 133 -15.31 8.95 -4.38
C SER A 133 -13.98 9.68 -4.20
N ALA A 134 -13.45 9.60 -2.99
CA ALA A 134 -12.28 8.78 -2.73
C ALA A 134 -12.12 8.71 -1.20
N ILE A 135 -11.71 7.55 -0.69
CA ILE A 135 -11.18 7.42 0.67
C ILE A 135 -10.06 8.44 0.97
N THR A 136 -9.56 9.14 -0.05
CA THR A 136 -8.57 10.22 0.01
C THR A 136 -9.16 11.57 -0.42
N ARG A 137 -8.75 12.68 0.22
CA ARG A 137 -9.05 14.07 -0.20
C ARG A 137 -7.77 14.90 -0.27
N GLU A 138 -7.71 15.80 -1.24
CA GLU A 138 -6.60 16.72 -1.46
C GLU A 138 -6.87 18.12 -0.89
N TYR A 139 -5.88 18.64 -0.17
CA TYR A 139 -5.92 19.94 0.47
C TYR A 139 -4.66 20.75 0.17
N LYS A 140 -4.80 22.08 0.24
CA LYS A 140 -3.72 23.04 0.06
C LYS A 140 -3.66 24.00 1.23
N ILE A 141 -2.50 24.12 1.83
CA ILE A 141 -2.16 25.12 2.84
C ILE A 141 -1.54 26.30 2.12
N THR A 142 -2.05 27.50 2.33
CA THR A 142 -1.48 28.77 1.87
C THR A 142 -1.11 29.60 3.08
N SER A 143 0.14 30.03 3.20
CA SER A 143 0.60 30.92 4.26
C SER A 143 1.16 32.21 3.66
N ILE A 144 0.73 33.35 4.20
CA ILE A 144 1.24 34.68 3.84
C ILE A 144 2.01 35.22 5.04
N GLY A 145 3.33 35.27 4.91
CA GLY A 145 4.22 35.89 5.89
C GLY A 145 4.41 37.37 5.57
N ALA A 146 4.09 38.25 6.51
CA ALA A 146 4.19 39.69 6.34
C ALA A 146 5.10 40.34 7.40
N ILE A 147 6.00 41.22 6.94
CA ILE A 147 6.77 42.17 7.77
C ILE A 147 6.68 43.54 7.10
N ASP A 148 6.24 44.55 7.86
CA ASP A 148 6.01 45.92 7.40
C ASP A 148 5.15 45.97 6.12
N LYS A 149 5.73 46.41 4.99
CA LYS A 149 5.06 46.51 3.68
C LYS A 149 5.38 45.34 2.73
N ARG A 150 6.14 44.34 3.18
CA ARG A 150 6.57 43.21 2.36
C ARG A 150 5.88 41.94 2.81
N SER A 151 5.44 41.15 1.83
CA SER A 151 4.87 39.84 2.06
C SER A 151 5.42 38.80 1.10
N ARG A 152 5.41 37.55 1.55
CA ARG A 152 5.66 36.36 0.75
C ARG A 152 4.59 35.32 0.99
N THR A 153 4.30 34.55 -0.05
CA THR A 153 3.28 33.52 -0.03
C THR A 153 3.91 32.18 -0.33
N VAL A 154 3.63 31.21 0.53
CA VAL A 154 4.12 29.85 0.42
C VAL A 154 2.92 28.90 0.44
N GLU A 155 2.97 27.88 -0.41
CA GLU A 155 1.91 26.88 -0.54
C GLU A 155 2.47 25.46 -0.30
N LYS A 156 1.66 24.60 0.32
CA LYS A 156 1.96 23.17 0.51
C LYS A 156 0.70 22.34 0.31
N GLN A 157 0.80 21.32 -0.56
CA GLN A 157 -0.28 20.38 -0.81
C GLN A 157 -0.11 19.13 0.06
N PHE A 158 -1.22 18.56 0.51
CA PHE A 158 -1.25 17.29 1.21
C PHE A 158 -2.55 16.52 0.94
N GLN A 159 -2.48 15.21 1.09
CA GLN A 159 -3.58 14.28 0.93
C GLN A 159 -3.93 13.69 2.30
N LEU A 160 -5.22 13.60 2.60
CA LEU A 160 -5.74 12.89 3.78
C LEU A 160 -6.53 11.66 3.34
N THR A 161 -6.21 10.49 3.88
CA THR A 161 -6.86 9.23 3.56
C THR A 161 -7.56 8.61 4.76
N TRP A 162 -8.89 8.46 4.69
CA TRP A 162 -9.68 7.64 5.61
C TRP A 162 -9.31 6.16 5.47
N LYS A 163 -9.09 5.51 6.61
CA LYS A 163 -8.95 4.06 6.73
C LYS A 163 -10.24 3.49 7.33
N PRO A 164 -10.99 2.62 6.64
CA PRO A 164 -12.17 1.96 7.20
C PRO A 164 -11.89 1.29 8.55
N LYS A 165 -12.78 1.52 9.53
CA LYS A 165 -12.69 0.96 10.88
C LYS A 165 -13.38 -0.40 11.04
N ASP A 166 -14.09 -0.86 10.02
CA ASP A 166 -14.68 -2.20 9.97
C ASP A 166 -13.56 -3.23 9.82
N SER A 167 -12.84 -3.47 10.92
CA SER A 167 -11.79 -4.45 11.00
C SER A 167 -12.38 -5.83 10.74
N LEU A 168 -11.83 -6.57 9.78
CA LEU A 168 -12.09 -8.00 9.67
C LEU A 168 -11.57 -8.68 10.94
N SER A 169 -12.45 -8.95 11.91
CA SER A 169 -12.13 -9.76 13.09
C SER A 169 -12.15 -11.22 12.69
N ILE A 170 -10.96 -11.74 12.36
CA ILE A 170 -10.79 -13.14 12.00
C ILE A 170 -10.93 -13.98 13.28
N PRO A 171 -11.89 -14.91 13.33
CA PRO A 171 -12.06 -15.79 14.49
C PRO A 171 -10.87 -16.74 14.62
N ASP A 172 -10.51 -17.06 15.86
CA ASP A 172 -9.47 -18.04 16.22
C ASP A 172 -9.99 -19.48 16.03
N THR A 173 -10.36 -19.79 14.78
CA THR A 173 -11.00 -21.05 14.38
C THR A 173 -10.43 -21.52 13.05
N ALA A 174 -10.27 -22.82 12.88
CA ALA A 174 -9.94 -23.44 11.59
C ALA A 174 -11.03 -23.14 10.54
N VAL A 175 -12.30 -23.19 10.94
CA VAL A 175 -13.44 -22.99 10.04
C VAL A 175 -14.48 -22.12 10.71
N PHE A 176 -14.88 -21.03 10.05
CA PHE A 176 -16.03 -20.23 10.43
C PHE A 176 -16.98 -20.04 9.25
N THR A 177 -18.28 -20.25 9.47
CA THR A 177 -19.30 -20.11 8.44
C THR A 177 -20.44 -19.17 8.83
N LYS A 178 -21.04 -18.51 7.85
CA LYS A 178 -22.33 -17.81 8.05
C LYS A 178 -23.46 -18.80 8.32
N ASN A 179 -23.45 -19.93 7.61
CA ASN A 179 -24.47 -20.96 7.62
C ASN A 179 -23.90 -22.29 8.11
N THR A 180 -24.31 -23.41 7.50
CA THR A 180 -24.08 -24.76 8.01
C THR A 180 -22.64 -25.23 7.88
N ILE A 181 -22.23 -26.09 8.82
CA ILE A 181 -21.00 -26.89 8.74
C ILE A 181 -21.41 -28.36 8.66
N LYS A 182 -20.90 -29.09 7.67
CA LYS A 182 -21.18 -30.50 7.46
C LYS A 182 -19.89 -31.30 7.39
N LEU A 183 -19.70 -32.25 8.29
CA LEU A 183 -18.60 -33.19 8.26
C LEU A 183 -19.14 -34.61 8.14
N VAL A 184 -18.81 -35.28 7.04
CA VAL A 184 -19.28 -36.65 6.77
C VAL A 184 -18.13 -37.60 6.48
N GLY A 185 -18.30 -38.88 6.80
CA GLY A 185 -17.24 -39.87 6.63
C GLY A 185 -16.03 -39.50 7.50
N GLY A 186 -14.84 -39.42 6.89
CA GLY A 186 -13.58 -39.11 7.59
C GLY A 186 -13.14 -37.65 7.56
N GLY A 187 -14.04 -36.68 7.36
CA GLY A 187 -13.68 -35.25 7.33
C GLY A 187 -13.19 -34.74 8.70
N GLY A 188 -12.06 -34.02 8.73
CA GLY A 188 -11.43 -33.55 9.96
C GLY A 188 -11.21 -32.04 10.02
N ILE A 189 -11.43 -31.47 11.20
CA ILE A 189 -11.06 -30.10 11.57
C ILE A 189 -10.18 -30.18 12.83
N VAL A 190 -8.92 -29.82 12.68
CA VAL A 190 -7.97 -29.68 13.79
C VAL A 190 -7.90 -28.21 14.16
N GLY A 191 -8.59 -27.82 15.22
CA GLY A 191 -8.82 -26.43 15.62
C GLY A 191 -10.28 -26.16 15.96
N GLY A 192 -10.58 -24.93 16.41
CA GLY A 192 -11.96 -24.51 16.67
C GLY A 192 -12.78 -24.39 15.39
N LEU A 193 -14.11 -24.52 15.49
CA LEU A 193 -15.03 -24.23 14.39
C LEU A 193 -16.20 -23.38 14.86
N GLY A 194 -16.80 -22.59 13.96
CA GLY A 194 -17.85 -21.65 14.32
C GLY A 194 -18.92 -21.43 13.25
N THR A 195 -20.17 -21.20 13.68
CA THR A 195 -21.28 -20.79 12.80
C THR A 195 -22.10 -19.66 13.43
N ASN A 196 -22.62 -18.74 12.61
CA ASN A 196 -23.58 -17.72 13.06
C ASN A 196 -24.98 -18.26 13.36
N LEU A 197 -25.30 -19.51 12.98
CA LEU A 197 -26.63 -20.07 13.12
C LEU A 197 -27.03 -20.31 14.58
N ASN A 198 -28.31 -20.02 14.89
CA ASN A 198 -28.95 -20.33 16.17
C ASN A 198 -29.82 -21.61 16.12
N THR A 199 -30.00 -22.16 14.92
CA THR A 199 -30.97 -23.25 14.65
C THR A 199 -30.43 -24.62 15.06
N ALA A 200 -31.34 -25.55 15.33
CA ALA A 200 -30.99 -26.95 15.54
C ALA A 200 -30.37 -27.55 14.26
N GLY A 201 -29.39 -28.45 14.43
CA GLY A 201 -28.68 -29.08 13.31
C GLY A 201 -27.86 -28.13 12.44
N SER A 202 -27.42 -26.98 12.97
CA SER A 202 -26.52 -26.06 12.28
C SER A 202 -25.17 -26.69 11.93
N ILE A 203 -24.77 -27.73 12.68
CA ILE A 203 -23.60 -28.54 12.42
C ILE A 203 -24.05 -29.99 12.23
N GLU A 204 -23.81 -30.54 11.04
CA GLU A 204 -24.13 -31.92 10.70
C GLU A 204 -22.86 -32.79 10.76
N LEU A 205 -22.90 -33.88 11.53
CA LEU A 205 -21.81 -34.83 11.70
C LEU A 205 -22.31 -36.23 11.36
N ASP A 206 -21.62 -36.95 10.49
CA ASP A 206 -21.95 -38.33 10.15
C ASP A 206 -20.70 -39.16 9.82
N GLY A 207 -20.73 -40.46 10.08
CA GLY A 207 -19.56 -41.34 9.96
C GLY A 207 -18.56 -41.17 11.11
N GLY A 208 -17.31 -40.83 10.79
CA GLY A 208 -16.21 -40.69 11.76
C GLY A 208 -15.42 -39.38 11.60
N PRO A 209 -16.08 -38.21 11.71
CA PRO A 209 -15.40 -36.93 11.60
C PRO A 209 -14.53 -36.66 12.84
N THR A 210 -13.50 -35.83 12.68
CA THR A 210 -12.61 -35.42 13.79
C THR A 210 -12.73 -33.92 14.03
N ILE A 211 -12.95 -33.50 15.29
CA ILE A 211 -12.93 -32.09 15.72
C ILE A 211 -12.10 -32.00 17.01
N SER A 212 -11.06 -31.17 17.04
CA SER A 212 -10.21 -31.02 18.24
C SER A 212 -10.43 -29.75 19.06
N GLY A 213 -11.05 -28.70 18.49
CA GLY A 213 -11.22 -27.42 19.18
C GLY A 213 -12.64 -27.15 19.70
N ASN A 214 -12.85 -25.94 20.19
CA ASN A 214 -14.16 -25.45 20.64
C ASN A 214 -15.13 -25.28 19.46
N ILE A 215 -16.42 -25.44 19.75
CA ILE A 215 -17.52 -25.23 18.80
C ILE A 215 -18.23 -23.93 19.15
N TYR A 216 -18.14 -22.93 18.29
CA TYR A 216 -18.80 -21.64 18.44
C TYR A 216 -20.12 -21.60 17.67
N VAL A 217 -21.19 -21.17 18.33
CA VAL A 217 -22.54 -21.09 17.75
C VAL A 217 -23.15 -19.72 17.98
N GLY A 218 -24.23 -19.41 17.26
CA GLY A 218 -24.90 -18.12 17.37
C GLY A 218 -25.32 -17.76 18.82
N PRO A 219 -25.50 -16.46 19.13
CA PRO A 219 -25.69 -16.00 20.50
C PRO A 219 -26.88 -16.60 21.24
N THR A 220 -27.93 -16.98 20.51
CA THR A 220 -29.17 -17.53 21.08
C THR A 220 -29.35 -19.01 20.78
N ALA A 221 -28.31 -19.67 20.25
CA ALA A 221 -28.35 -21.09 19.91
C ALA A 221 -28.58 -21.98 21.16
N VAL A 222 -29.46 -22.97 21.03
CA VAL A 222 -29.70 -23.97 22.08
C VAL A 222 -28.66 -25.08 21.97
N LYS A 223 -27.61 -25.01 22.78
CA LYS A 223 -26.41 -25.89 22.72
C LYS A 223 -26.70 -27.39 22.59
N LYS A 224 -27.76 -27.90 23.21
CA LYS A 224 -28.11 -29.34 23.15
C LYS A 224 -28.55 -29.83 21.76
N ASN A 225 -29.00 -28.94 20.87
CA ASN A 225 -29.62 -29.31 19.59
C ASN A 225 -28.85 -28.79 18.37
N VAL A 226 -27.74 -28.06 18.54
CA VAL A 226 -26.97 -27.50 17.41
C VAL A 226 -26.28 -28.57 16.57
N LEU A 227 -25.97 -29.73 17.17
CA LEU A 227 -25.36 -30.86 16.49
C LEU A 227 -26.44 -31.82 15.99
N LYS A 228 -26.45 -32.09 14.69
CA LYS A 228 -27.17 -33.22 14.08
C LYS A 228 -26.18 -34.35 13.84
N LYS A 229 -26.30 -35.44 14.60
CA LYS A 229 -25.38 -36.57 14.57
C LYS A 229 -26.09 -37.89 14.92
N PRO A 230 -25.56 -39.06 14.54
CA PRO A 230 -26.03 -40.35 15.05
C PRO A 230 -25.97 -40.42 16.59
N ASP A 231 -26.89 -41.17 17.20
CA ASP A 231 -26.97 -41.32 18.66
C ASP A 231 -25.72 -41.94 19.27
N SER A 232 -25.07 -42.86 18.54
CA SER A 232 -23.83 -43.52 18.96
C SER A 232 -22.60 -42.60 18.95
N MET A 233 -22.66 -41.44 18.29
CA MET A 233 -21.53 -40.53 18.16
C MET A 233 -21.39 -39.67 19.41
N ILE A 234 -20.25 -39.75 20.09
CA ILE A 234 -19.92 -38.92 21.25
C ILE A 234 -19.09 -37.72 20.79
N VAL A 235 -19.54 -36.51 21.13
CA VAL A 235 -18.83 -35.25 20.85
C VAL A 235 -18.62 -34.54 22.19
N ASN A 236 -17.37 -34.47 22.63
CA ASN A 236 -17.00 -33.90 23.94
C ASN A 236 -16.50 -32.44 23.84
N ASN A 237 -16.45 -31.88 22.64
CA ASN A 237 -15.96 -30.52 22.40
C ASN A 237 -16.87 -29.48 23.10
N PRO A 238 -16.31 -28.48 23.80
CA PRO A 238 -17.10 -27.41 24.40
C PRO A 238 -17.90 -26.63 23.35
N ILE A 239 -19.21 -26.48 23.58
CA ILE A 239 -20.09 -25.65 22.76
C ILE A 239 -20.28 -24.29 23.44
N ILE A 240 -19.93 -23.22 22.73
CA ILE A 240 -19.86 -21.85 23.23
C ILE A 240 -20.78 -20.96 22.38
N ASN A 241 -21.74 -20.29 23.01
CA ASN A 241 -22.49 -19.23 22.35
C ASN A 241 -21.60 -18.00 22.21
N MET A 242 -21.51 -17.44 21.01
CA MET A 242 -20.82 -16.18 20.77
C MET A 242 -21.60 -15.02 21.41
N GLN A 243 -20.92 -13.93 21.77
CA GLN A 243 -21.60 -12.73 22.30
C GLN A 243 -22.45 -12.02 21.24
N SER A 244 -22.02 -12.06 19.98
CA SER A 244 -22.71 -11.49 18.83
C SER A 244 -22.42 -12.32 17.57
N ILE A 245 -23.24 -12.16 16.54
CA ILE A 245 -22.96 -12.72 15.22
C ILE A 245 -21.72 -12.06 14.61
N LYS A 246 -20.97 -12.80 13.80
CA LYS A 246 -19.82 -12.29 13.05
C LYS A 246 -20.23 -11.89 11.64
N THR A 247 -19.93 -10.65 11.26
CA THR A 247 -20.17 -10.14 9.90
C THR A 247 -18.87 -10.13 9.10
N PHE A 248 -18.96 -10.52 7.83
CA PHE A 248 -17.84 -10.64 6.92
C PHE A 248 -18.21 -9.96 5.60
N ASN A 249 -17.74 -8.73 5.44
CA ASN A 249 -17.94 -7.92 4.24
C ASN A 249 -16.83 -8.21 3.22
N MET A 250 -17.18 -8.31 1.94
CA MET A 250 -16.18 -8.46 0.90
C MET A 250 -15.35 -7.17 0.78
N PRO A 251 -14.01 -7.26 0.66
CA PRO A 251 -13.21 -6.10 0.28
C PRO A 251 -13.58 -5.63 -1.13
N VAL A 252 -13.28 -4.36 -1.42
CA VAL A 252 -13.52 -3.78 -2.75
C VAL A 252 -12.53 -4.39 -3.74
N PHE A 253 -13.04 -5.00 -4.82
CA PHE A 253 -12.19 -5.47 -5.91
C PHE A 253 -11.58 -4.27 -6.66
N PRO A 254 -10.26 -4.22 -6.89
CA PRO A 254 -9.63 -3.04 -7.45
C PRO A 254 -9.98 -2.84 -8.93
N THR A 255 -9.99 -1.59 -9.36
CA THR A 255 -9.98 -1.28 -10.79
C THR A 255 -8.61 -1.59 -11.37
N PHE A 256 -8.59 -2.28 -12.51
CA PHE A 256 -7.33 -2.66 -13.13
C PHE A 256 -6.71 -1.46 -13.86
N PRO A 257 -5.42 -1.17 -13.62
CA PRO A 257 -4.73 -0.07 -14.29
C PRO A 257 -4.59 -0.32 -15.80
N SER A 258 -4.28 0.74 -16.55
CA SER A 258 -3.87 0.67 -17.95
C SER A 258 -2.37 0.91 -18.04
N TYR A 259 -1.64 -0.04 -18.62
CA TYR A 259 -0.18 0.04 -18.79
C TYR A 259 0.21 -0.13 -20.27
N PRO A 260 1.37 0.40 -20.69
CA PRO A 260 1.84 0.21 -22.05
C PRO A 260 2.12 -1.27 -22.35
N ILE A 261 1.81 -1.67 -23.58
CA ILE A 261 2.26 -2.94 -24.14
C ILE A 261 3.72 -2.77 -24.57
N PRO A 262 4.65 -3.65 -24.12
CA PRO A 262 6.04 -3.58 -24.54
C PRO A 262 6.20 -3.73 -26.06
N ALA A 263 7.22 -3.06 -26.62
CA ALA A 263 7.57 -3.21 -28.03
C ALA A 263 8.00 -4.65 -28.35
N ASP A 264 7.79 -5.06 -29.61
CA ASP A 264 8.23 -6.36 -30.09
C ASP A 264 9.74 -6.54 -29.85
N LYS A 265 10.11 -7.73 -29.37
CA LYS A 265 11.48 -8.06 -28.97
C LYS A 265 11.82 -9.45 -29.47
N SER A 266 13.04 -9.58 -29.97
CA SER A 266 13.62 -10.87 -30.33
C SER A 266 14.73 -11.26 -29.36
N HIS A 267 14.87 -12.56 -29.10
CA HIS A 267 15.94 -13.18 -28.35
C HIS A 267 16.38 -14.43 -29.11
N ASN A 268 17.65 -14.53 -29.51
CA ASN A 268 18.17 -15.62 -30.35
C ASN A 268 17.31 -15.87 -31.60
N GLU A 269 16.97 -14.81 -32.34
CA GLU A 269 16.08 -14.82 -33.53
C GLU A 269 14.61 -15.21 -33.26
N TYR A 270 14.28 -15.60 -32.03
CA TYR A 270 12.91 -15.87 -31.61
C TYR A 270 12.21 -14.61 -31.16
N LYS A 271 11.02 -14.32 -31.71
CA LYS A 271 10.17 -13.20 -31.27
C LYS A 271 9.53 -13.51 -29.91
N VAL A 272 10.29 -13.25 -28.84
CA VAL A 272 9.92 -13.45 -27.43
C VAL A 272 8.81 -12.50 -26.98
N ILE A 273 8.77 -11.28 -27.54
CA ILE A 273 7.61 -10.40 -27.44
C ILE A 273 7.15 -10.11 -28.87
N ASN A 274 5.90 -10.45 -29.17
CA ASN A 274 5.34 -10.30 -30.51
C ASN A 274 3.87 -9.90 -30.41
N LYS A 275 3.52 -8.71 -30.90
CA LYS A 275 2.14 -8.18 -30.91
C LYS A 275 1.49 -8.26 -29.52
N GLY A 276 2.25 -7.91 -28.49
CA GLY A 276 1.77 -7.89 -27.10
C GLY A 276 1.61 -9.27 -26.44
N VAL A 277 2.19 -10.32 -26.99
CA VAL A 277 2.30 -11.64 -26.36
C VAL A 277 3.73 -11.87 -25.89
N LEU A 278 3.93 -12.22 -24.61
CA LEU A 278 5.19 -12.72 -24.09
C LEU A 278 5.25 -14.24 -24.26
N ARG A 279 6.28 -14.72 -24.96
CA ARG A 279 6.38 -16.08 -25.48
C ARG A 279 7.60 -16.80 -24.94
N VAL A 280 7.39 -17.69 -23.97
CA VAL A 280 8.40 -18.58 -23.39
C VAL A 280 7.99 -20.02 -23.68
N ASP A 281 7.95 -20.34 -24.97
CA ASP A 281 7.41 -21.56 -25.56
C ASP A 281 8.34 -22.15 -26.64
N SER A 282 9.60 -21.70 -26.70
CA SER A 282 10.67 -22.24 -27.56
C SER A 282 11.95 -22.47 -26.76
N TRP A 283 12.74 -23.47 -27.16
CA TRP A 283 14.05 -23.80 -26.57
C TRP A 283 15.02 -22.61 -26.66
N GLN A 284 14.82 -21.72 -27.64
CA GLN A 284 15.61 -20.50 -27.83
C GLN A 284 15.49 -19.52 -26.65
N VAL A 285 14.44 -19.65 -25.83
CA VAL A 285 14.10 -18.78 -24.69
C VAL A 285 13.85 -19.61 -23.42
N GLU A 286 14.54 -20.75 -23.28
CA GLU A 286 14.30 -21.70 -22.18
C GLU A 286 14.50 -21.12 -20.78
N ASP A 287 15.33 -20.08 -20.64
CA ASP A 287 15.63 -19.37 -19.40
C ASP A 287 15.51 -17.85 -19.58
N TYR A 288 14.35 -17.39 -20.06
CA TYR A 288 14.18 -15.99 -20.41
C TYR A 288 13.99 -15.11 -19.16
N VAL A 289 14.76 -14.01 -19.11
CA VAL A 289 14.61 -12.95 -18.11
C VAL A 289 13.83 -11.78 -18.72
N LEU A 290 12.67 -11.48 -18.12
CA LEU A 290 11.92 -10.25 -18.36
C LEU A 290 12.34 -9.20 -17.34
N ASP A 291 13.23 -8.29 -17.74
CA ASP A 291 13.57 -7.11 -16.94
C ASP A 291 12.46 -6.06 -16.99
N MET A 292 11.91 -5.73 -15.82
CA MET A 292 10.85 -4.73 -15.68
C MET A 292 11.42 -3.39 -15.23
N ASP A 293 11.60 -2.46 -16.16
CA ASP A 293 11.88 -1.06 -15.84
C ASP A 293 10.62 -0.29 -15.42
N SER A 294 9.47 -0.69 -15.97
CA SER A 294 8.16 -0.08 -15.73
C SER A 294 7.06 -1.16 -15.65
N ASN A 295 5.86 -0.74 -15.28
CA ASN A 295 4.67 -1.60 -15.34
C ASN A 295 4.28 -1.87 -16.81
N MET A 296 3.75 -3.05 -17.08
CA MET A 296 3.53 -3.53 -18.45
C MET A 296 2.15 -4.17 -18.63
N SER A 297 1.68 -4.23 -19.87
CA SER A 297 0.51 -5.02 -20.26
C SER A 297 0.84 -6.06 -21.33
N PHE A 298 0.18 -7.21 -21.27
CA PHE A 298 0.23 -8.26 -22.29
C PHE A 298 -1.17 -8.75 -22.62
N SER A 299 -1.41 -9.12 -23.88
CA SER A 299 -2.59 -9.90 -24.24
C SER A 299 -2.47 -11.33 -23.71
N GLU A 300 -1.27 -11.92 -23.78
CA GLU A 300 -1.02 -13.25 -23.25
C GLU A 300 0.42 -13.35 -22.74
N ILE A 301 0.60 -14.03 -21.61
CA ILE A 301 1.90 -14.56 -21.17
C ILE A 301 1.82 -16.07 -21.37
N ARG A 302 2.59 -16.59 -22.34
CA ARG A 302 2.55 -18.00 -22.74
C ARG A 302 3.82 -18.72 -22.33
N LEU A 303 3.65 -19.76 -21.53
CA LEU A 303 4.67 -20.72 -21.15
C LEU A 303 4.27 -22.14 -21.58
N ASN A 304 5.22 -22.86 -22.16
CA ASN A 304 5.09 -24.26 -22.54
C ASN A 304 6.44 -24.99 -22.37
N SER A 305 6.43 -26.34 -22.37
CA SER A 305 7.57 -27.19 -22.00
C SER A 305 8.13 -26.90 -20.59
N ASN A 306 9.31 -27.41 -20.26
CA ASN A 306 9.98 -27.22 -18.97
C ASN A 306 10.72 -25.87 -18.85
N TYR A 307 10.38 -24.87 -19.68
CA TYR A 307 11.06 -23.59 -19.72
C TYR A 307 10.75 -22.72 -18.49
N ARG A 308 11.65 -21.79 -18.20
CA ARG A 308 11.63 -20.91 -17.03
C ARG A 308 11.56 -19.45 -17.49
N LEU A 309 10.56 -18.74 -16.99
CA LEU A 309 10.46 -17.29 -17.08
C LEU A 309 10.89 -16.67 -15.75
N PHE A 310 11.89 -15.79 -15.78
CA PHE A 310 12.29 -14.97 -14.64
C PHE A 310 11.76 -13.55 -14.84
N ILE A 311 10.82 -13.12 -13.99
CA ILE A 311 10.33 -11.75 -13.97
C ILE A 311 11.16 -10.96 -12.97
N ASN A 312 11.99 -10.04 -13.46
CA ASN A 312 12.88 -9.24 -12.64
C ASN A 312 12.27 -7.87 -12.32
N VAL A 313 11.79 -7.71 -11.09
CA VAL A 313 11.18 -6.46 -10.59
C VAL A 313 12.20 -5.47 -10.00
N LYS A 314 13.49 -5.85 -9.93
CA LYS A 314 14.58 -5.01 -9.39
C LYS A 314 14.29 -4.58 -7.94
N ASP A 315 14.54 -3.32 -7.58
CA ASP A 315 14.41 -2.81 -6.20
C ASP A 315 13.05 -2.14 -5.92
N SER A 316 12.05 -2.22 -6.81
CA SER A 316 10.75 -1.56 -6.64
C SER A 316 9.59 -2.47 -6.99
N ASP A 317 8.43 -2.28 -6.37
CA ASP A 317 7.21 -3.00 -6.75
C ASP A 317 6.81 -2.73 -8.20
N LYS A 318 6.38 -3.77 -8.90
CA LYS A 318 5.96 -3.72 -10.31
C LYS A 318 4.62 -4.39 -10.51
N SER A 319 3.94 -4.01 -11.58
CA SER A 319 2.65 -4.56 -11.95
C SER A 319 2.59 -4.99 -13.41
N ILE A 320 1.94 -6.12 -13.65
CA ILE A 320 1.59 -6.62 -14.98
C ILE A 320 0.07 -6.72 -15.08
N VAL A 321 -0.49 -6.21 -16.16
CA VAL A 321 -1.87 -6.50 -16.56
C VAL A 321 -1.83 -7.50 -17.72
N VAL A 322 -2.59 -8.58 -17.63
CA VAL A 322 -2.61 -9.62 -18.67
C VAL A 322 -4.03 -10.10 -18.94
N ASP A 323 -4.39 -10.32 -20.21
CA ASP A 323 -5.70 -10.89 -20.52
C ASP A 323 -5.74 -12.39 -20.20
N HIS A 324 -4.72 -13.13 -20.64
CA HIS A 324 -4.56 -14.56 -20.37
C HIS A 324 -3.15 -14.90 -19.85
N LEU A 325 -3.08 -15.39 -18.60
CA LEU A 325 -1.88 -16.02 -18.07
C LEU A 325 -1.92 -17.52 -18.41
N ASN A 326 -1.14 -17.93 -19.41
CA ASN A 326 -1.21 -19.26 -20.02
C ASN A 326 0.06 -20.08 -19.77
N VAL A 327 0.07 -20.84 -18.67
CA VAL A 327 1.22 -21.65 -18.23
C VAL A 327 0.90 -23.13 -18.40
N THR A 328 0.78 -23.59 -19.65
CA THR A 328 0.43 -24.99 -19.97
C THR A 328 1.47 -26.01 -19.50
N ASN A 329 2.74 -25.59 -19.42
CA ASN A 329 3.85 -26.27 -18.79
C ASN A 329 4.95 -25.22 -18.52
N GLY A 330 5.79 -25.44 -17.51
CA GLY A 330 6.94 -24.60 -17.21
C GLY A 330 6.86 -23.91 -15.84
N LYS A 331 7.77 -22.95 -15.62
CA LYS A 331 7.91 -22.29 -14.31
C LYS A 331 8.09 -20.78 -14.47
N ILE A 332 7.42 -20.01 -13.61
CA ILE A 332 7.62 -18.56 -13.46
C ILE A 332 8.30 -18.30 -12.13
N TYR A 333 9.39 -17.55 -12.13
CA TYR A 333 10.12 -17.09 -10.96
C TYR A 333 10.07 -15.56 -10.87
N ILE A 334 9.91 -15.03 -9.67
CA ILE A 334 9.97 -13.59 -9.41
C ILE A 334 11.29 -13.30 -8.70
N ILE A 335 12.10 -12.45 -9.31
CA ILE A 335 13.43 -12.07 -8.82
C ILE A 335 13.51 -10.55 -8.62
N GLY A 336 14.41 -10.12 -7.73
CA GLY A 336 14.46 -8.75 -7.22
C GLY A 336 13.97 -8.64 -5.78
N LYS A 337 13.99 -7.42 -5.25
CA LYS A 337 13.53 -7.09 -3.88
C LYS A 337 12.09 -6.59 -3.85
N GLY A 338 11.58 -6.07 -4.96
CA GLY A 338 10.19 -5.61 -5.06
C GLY A 338 9.18 -6.76 -5.06
N LYS A 339 7.90 -6.41 -4.91
CA LYS A 339 6.73 -7.28 -5.10
C LYS A 339 6.20 -7.17 -6.53
N LEU A 340 5.65 -8.26 -7.06
CA LEU A 340 4.92 -8.26 -8.32
C LEU A 340 3.42 -8.35 -8.08
N THR A 341 2.65 -7.46 -8.70
CA THR A 341 1.20 -7.57 -8.78
C THR A 341 0.79 -7.98 -10.20
N ILE A 342 0.01 -9.06 -10.34
CA ILE A 342 -0.52 -9.51 -11.63
C ILE A 342 -2.04 -9.32 -11.65
N TYR A 343 -2.52 -8.48 -12.54
CA TYR A 343 -3.94 -8.28 -12.83
C TYR A 343 -4.34 -9.13 -14.04
N VAL A 344 -5.11 -10.19 -13.83
CA VAL A 344 -5.55 -11.11 -14.89
C VAL A 344 -6.99 -10.83 -15.28
N ARG A 345 -7.24 -10.35 -16.50
CA ARG A 345 -8.58 -9.93 -16.95
C ARG A 345 -9.51 -11.11 -17.23
N ASN A 346 -9.04 -12.11 -17.98
CA ASN A 346 -9.94 -13.12 -18.55
C ASN A 346 -9.67 -14.51 -18.01
N ASN A 347 -8.43 -15.00 -18.04
CA ASN A 347 -8.17 -16.41 -17.75
C ASN A 347 -6.78 -16.67 -17.15
N ILE A 348 -6.71 -17.66 -16.27
CA ILE A 348 -5.46 -18.31 -15.86
C ILE A 348 -5.56 -19.76 -16.32
N THR A 349 -4.56 -20.25 -17.03
CA THR A 349 -4.47 -21.65 -17.44
C THR A 349 -3.16 -22.22 -16.93
N MET A 350 -3.24 -23.35 -16.25
CA MET A 350 -2.07 -24.07 -15.75
C MET A 350 -2.15 -25.54 -16.16
N GLY A 351 -1.00 -26.13 -16.49
CA GLY A 351 -0.86 -27.54 -16.86
C GLY A 351 0.42 -28.16 -16.28
N SER A 352 0.57 -29.48 -16.44
CA SER A 352 1.86 -30.19 -16.30
C SER A 352 2.72 -29.87 -15.06
N GLY A 353 2.14 -29.84 -13.84
CA GLY A 353 2.91 -29.55 -12.62
C GLY A 353 3.59 -28.17 -12.60
N SER A 354 3.07 -27.21 -13.37
CA SER A 354 3.66 -25.87 -13.48
C SER A 354 3.73 -25.15 -12.14
N LEU A 355 4.77 -24.32 -11.99
CA LEU A 355 5.01 -23.56 -10.76
C LEU A 355 5.04 -22.06 -11.05
N ILE A 356 4.32 -21.27 -10.26
CA ILE A 356 4.40 -19.80 -10.32
C ILE A 356 4.91 -19.27 -8.99
N ASN A 357 5.94 -18.44 -9.08
CA ASN A 357 6.62 -17.80 -7.97
C ASN A 357 7.15 -18.80 -6.93
N SER A 358 7.59 -19.99 -7.33
CA SER A 358 8.29 -20.91 -6.41
C SER A 358 9.77 -20.52 -6.25
N SER A 359 10.48 -21.20 -5.36
CA SER A 359 11.94 -21.10 -5.22
C SER A 359 12.57 -22.48 -5.12
N ASP A 360 13.86 -22.59 -5.44
CA ASP A 360 14.56 -23.88 -5.36
C ASP A 360 14.58 -24.44 -3.94
N GLN A 361 14.59 -23.60 -2.91
CA GLN A 361 14.51 -24.01 -1.51
C GLN A 361 13.13 -24.54 -1.12
N ILE A 362 12.06 -24.16 -1.83
CA ILE A 362 10.72 -24.71 -1.60
C ILE A 362 10.55 -26.04 -2.34
N VAL A 363 11.03 -26.12 -3.59
CA VAL A 363 10.92 -27.34 -4.40
C VAL A 363 11.87 -28.42 -3.89
N ASN A 364 13.08 -28.03 -3.48
CA ASN A 364 14.12 -28.89 -2.94
C ASN A 364 14.54 -28.39 -1.55
N PRO A 365 13.69 -28.57 -0.52
CA PRO A 365 14.01 -28.11 0.82
C PRO A 365 15.24 -28.82 1.40
N PRO A 366 15.96 -28.18 2.33
CA PRO A 366 17.08 -28.81 3.02
C PRO A 366 16.66 -30.16 3.63
N LYS A 367 17.53 -31.18 3.52
CA LYS A 367 17.22 -32.59 3.89
C LYS A 367 16.74 -32.80 5.34
N LYS A 368 16.93 -31.81 6.23
CA LYS A 368 16.50 -31.82 7.63
C LYS A 368 15.66 -30.59 8.02
N ALA A 369 15.11 -29.86 7.04
CA ALA A 369 14.27 -28.71 7.33
C ALA A 369 13.04 -29.15 8.13
N SER A 370 12.81 -28.49 9.28
CA SER A 370 11.62 -28.72 10.09
C SER A 370 10.36 -28.28 9.34
N ALA A 371 9.18 -28.70 9.82
CA ALA A 371 7.91 -28.21 9.27
C ALA A 371 7.83 -26.67 9.30
N ASP A 372 8.31 -26.06 10.39
CA ASP A 372 8.34 -24.61 10.57
C ASP A 372 9.29 -23.91 9.58
N GLU A 373 10.46 -24.49 9.32
CA GLU A 373 11.42 -23.94 8.35
C GLU A 373 10.83 -23.95 6.93
N LYS A 374 10.21 -25.07 6.53
CA LYS A 374 9.51 -25.17 5.24
C LYS A 374 8.37 -24.15 5.15
N ARG A 375 7.63 -23.94 6.24
CA ARG A 375 6.54 -22.97 6.30
C ARG A 375 7.05 -21.54 6.13
N ARG A 376 8.13 -21.17 6.82
CA ARG A 376 8.77 -19.84 6.68
C ARG A 376 9.24 -19.55 5.26
N LEU A 377 9.81 -20.55 4.57
CA LEU A 377 10.19 -20.41 3.17
C LEU A 377 8.99 -20.09 2.28
N ILE A 378 7.86 -20.76 2.51
CA ILE A 378 6.60 -20.48 1.80
C ILE A 378 6.09 -19.08 2.14
N GLU A 379 6.05 -18.70 3.42
CA GLU A 379 5.58 -17.38 3.87
C GLU A 379 6.37 -16.22 3.23
N GLU A 380 7.69 -16.33 3.16
CA GLU A 380 8.54 -15.31 2.50
C GLU A 380 8.31 -15.25 0.99
N GLN A 381 8.08 -16.40 0.36
CA GLN A 381 7.83 -16.46 -1.08
C GLN A 381 6.46 -15.88 -1.46
N VAL A 382 5.45 -16.12 -0.64
CA VAL A 382 4.08 -15.59 -0.81
C VAL A 382 4.06 -14.06 -0.85
N LYS A 383 4.93 -13.38 -0.09
CA LYS A 383 5.03 -11.92 -0.05
C LYS A 383 5.40 -11.28 -1.40
N LYS A 384 6.01 -12.06 -2.31
CA LYS A 384 6.51 -11.55 -3.60
C LYS A 384 5.46 -11.45 -4.70
N LEU A 385 4.28 -12.04 -4.51
CA LEU A 385 3.24 -12.10 -5.55
C LEU A 385 1.85 -11.79 -5.01
N GLU A 386 1.18 -10.84 -5.65
CA GLU A 386 -0.26 -10.64 -5.55
C GLU A 386 -0.93 -10.86 -6.90
N VAL A 387 -2.05 -11.56 -6.92
CA VAL A 387 -2.83 -11.86 -8.12
C VAL A 387 -4.25 -11.36 -7.92
N PHE A 388 -4.70 -10.50 -8.83
CA PHE A 388 -6.11 -10.11 -8.95
C PHE A 388 -6.70 -10.79 -10.18
N TYR A 389 -7.69 -11.64 -9.97
CA TYR A 389 -8.34 -12.39 -11.05
C TYR A 389 -9.77 -11.91 -11.26
N LYS A 390 -10.00 -11.27 -12.42
CA LYS A 390 -11.32 -10.76 -12.84
C LYS A 390 -12.10 -11.76 -13.71
N GLY A 391 -11.44 -12.80 -14.20
CA GLY A 391 -12.09 -13.78 -15.05
C GLY A 391 -13.23 -14.49 -14.33
N THR A 392 -14.21 -14.93 -15.10
CA THR A 392 -15.41 -15.61 -14.58
C THR A 392 -15.36 -17.13 -14.75
N LYS A 393 -14.36 -17.64 -15.49
CA LYS A 393 -14.15 -19.08 -15.66
C LYS A 393 -13.63 -19.69 -14.35
N PRO A 394 -13.95 -20.96 -14.06
CA PRO A 394 -13.37 -21.65 -12.91
C PRO A 394 -11.85 -21.58 -12.96
N PHE A 395 -11.24 -21.11 -11.87
CA PHE A 395 -9.79 -21.12 -11.71
C PHE A 395 -9.38 -22.48 -11.13
N ILE A 396 -8.77 -23.30 -11.98
CA ILE A 396 -8.43 -24.69 -11.67
C ILE A 396 -6.93 -24.84 -11.49
N LEU A 397 -6.52 -25.46 -10.38
CA LEU A 397 -5.16 -25.99 -10.18
C LEU A 397 -5.25 -27.51 -10.01
N ALA A 398 -4.58 -28.26 -10.89
CA ALA A 398 -4.63 -29.72 -10.91
C ALA A 398 -3.25 -30.34 -11.21
N GLY A 399 -3.01 -31.60 -10.83
CA GLY A 399 -1.78 -32.31 -11.22
C GLY A 399 -0.51 -31.60 -10.75
N ASP A 400 -0.38 -31.44 -9.43
CA ASP A 400 0.77 -30.84 -8.71
C ASP A 400 1.12 -29.38 -9.08
N GLN A 401 0.23 -28.66 -9.79
CA GLN A 401 0.40 -27.24 -10.09
C GLN A 401 0.37 -26.39 -8.82
N LYS A 402 1.34 -25.48 -8.65
CA LYS A 402 1.41 -24.62 -7.46
C LYS A 402 1.67 -23.16 -7.79
N ILE A 403 0.96 -22.27 -7.10
CA ILE A 403 1.23 -20.83 -7.09
C ILE A 403 1.55 -20.42 -5.66
N TYR A 404 2.59 -19.61 -5.48
CA TYR A 404 2.97 -19.04 -4.19
C TYR A 404 2.73 -17.53 -4.23
N GLY A 405 1.70 -17.05 -3.55
CA GLY A 405 1.31 -15.64 -3.60
C GLY A 405 0.01 -15.40 -2.86
N SER A 406 -0.58 -14.23 -3.03
CA SER A 406 -1.93 -13.95 -2.54
C SER A 406 -2.89 -13.74 -3.70
N LEU A 407 -4.11 -14.26 -3.59
CA LEU A 407 -5.14 -14.19 -4.62
C LEU A 407 -6.33 -13.36 -4.14
N PHE A 408 -6.83 -12.47 -4.99
CA PHE A 408 -8.19 -11.98 -4.92
C PHE A 408 -8.90 -12.32 -6.24
N ALA A 409 -9.84 -13.27 -6.20
CA ALA A 409 -10.74 -13.58 -7.31
C ALA A 409 -12.08 -12.84 -7.14
N GLU A 410 -12.50 -12.08 -8.16
CA GLU A 410 -13.72 -11.27 -8.10
C GLU A 410 -14.98 -12.13 -7.99
N SER A 411 -15.10 -13.16 -8.84
CA SER A 411 -16.32 -13.97 -8.94
C SER A 411 -16.09 -15.44 -9.34
N ALA A 412 -14.88 -15.81 -9.77
CA ALA A 412 -14.61 -17.16 -10.24
C ALA A 412 -14.78 -18.22 -9.13
N GLU A 413 -15.30 -19.38 -9.52
CA GLU A 413 -15.18 -20.59 -8.72
C GLU A 413 -13.71 -21.02 -8.62
N LEU A 414 -13.28 -21.46 -7.44
CA LEU A 414 -11.92 -21.95 -7.22
C LEU A 414 -11.93 -23.46 -7.04
N ILE A 415 -11.11 -24.19 -7.81
CA ILE A 415 -11.06 -25.66 -7.78
C ILE A 415 -9.61 -26.13 -7.73
N PHE A 416 -9.19 -26.70 -6.60
CA PHE A 416 -7.87 -27.30 -6.44
C PHE A 416 -8.01 -28.83 -6.31
N SER A 417 -7.26 -29.58 -7.11
CA SER A 417 -7.36 -31.04 -7.18
C SER A 417 -6.02 -31.71 -7.51
N GLY A 418 -5.91 -33.03 -7.32
CA GLY A 418 -4.78 -33.83 -7.81
C GLY A 418 -3.41 -33.28 -7.40
N GLY A 419 -3.24 -32.94 -6.12
CA GLY A 419 -2.00 -32.35 -5.59
C GLY A 419 -1.75 -30.88 -5.96
N GLY A 420 -2.56 -30.28 -6.84
CA GLY A 420 -2.50 -28.86 -7.17
C GLY A 420 -2.97 -27.98 -6.01
N GLY A 421 -2.44 -26.77 -5.88
CA GLY A 421 -2.83 -25.88 -4.79
C GLY A 421 -2.22 -24.48 -4.84
N PHE A 422 -2.90 -23.55 -4.17
CA PHE A 422 -2.47 -22.17 -4.04
C PHE A 422 -1.95 -21.94 -2.60
N GLN A 423 -0.73 -21.43 -2.49
CA GLN A 423 -0.04 -21.22 -1.22
C GLN A 423 -0.04 -19.72 -0.92
N GLY A 424 -0.62 -19.31 0.22
CA GLY A 424 -0.79 -17.92 0.64
C GLY A 424 -2.24 -17.52 0.90
N HIS A 425 -2.54 -16.21 0.95
CA HIS A 425 -3.89 -15.74 1.29
C HIS A 425 -4.82 -15.78 0.08
N ILE A 426 -6.08 -16.15 0.30
CA ILE A 426 -7.08 -16.22 -0.77
C ILE A 426 -8.32 -15.44 -0.35
N VAL A 427 -8.72 -14.49 -1.18
CA VAL A 427 -10.02 -13.83 -1.15
C VAL A 427 -10.81 -14.25 -2.38
N SER A 428 -12.04 -14.70 -2.18
CA SER A 428 -12.92 -15.05 -3.29
C SER A 428 -14.31 -14.43 -3.12
N GLY A 429 -14.74 -13.67 -4.12
CA GLY A 429 -16.14 -13.27 -4.28
C GLY A 429 -17.00 -14.30 -5.01
N GLY A 430 -16.42 -15.43 -5.44
CA GLY A 430 -17.16 -16.55 -6.01
C GLY A 430 -18.08 -17.22 -5.01
N ASN A 431 -19.06 -17.97 -5.51
CA ASN A 431 -20.05 -18.68 -4.70
C ASN A 431 -19.65 -20.12 -4.33
N LYS A 432 -18.52 -20.62 -4.85
CA LYS A 432 -18.06 -21.99 -4.60
C LYS A 432 -16.55 -22.11 -4.58
N VAL A 433 -16.06 -22.88 -3.62
CA VAL A 433 -14.65 -23.28 -3.51
C VAL A 433 -14.58 -24.78 -3.31
N THR A 434 -13.70 -25.47 -4.04
CA THR A 434 -13.53 -26.93 -3.94
C THR A 434 -12.05 -27.30 -3.81
N ILE A 435 -11.71 -28.04 -2.75
CA ILE A 435 -10.38 -28.60 -2.50
C ILE A 435 -10.53 -30.13 -2.41
N LYS A 436 -9.91 -30.87 -3.34
CA LYS A 436 -10.10 -32.32 -3.43
C LYS A 436 -8.88 -33.10 -3.92
N GLY A 437 -8.96 -34.42 -3.96
CA GLY A 437 -7.98 -35.31 -4.60
C GLY A 437 -6.55 -35.08 -4.12
N GLY A 438 -6.34 -34.99 -2.79
CA GLY A 438 -5.03 -34.72 -2.20
C GLY A 438 -4.43 -33.35 -2.48
N ALA A 439 -5.21 -32.40 -3.01
CA ALA A 439 -4.80 -31.00 -3.13
C ALA A 439 -4.40 -30.43 -1.77
N GLU A 440 -3.33 -29.65 -1.75
CA GLU A 440 -2.79 -29.01 -0.54
C GLU A 440 -2.81 -27.49 -0.68
N ALA A 441 -3.53 -26.83 0.23
CA ALA A 441 -3.57 -25.38 0.33
C ALA A 441 -2.98 -24.94 1.69
N ILE A 442 -1.74 -24.44 1.68
CA ILE A 442 -1.12 -23.80 2.83
C ILE A 442 -1.49 -22.32 2.76
N THR A 443 -2.58 -21.98 3.45
CA THR A 443 -3.22 -20.67 3.37
C THR A 443 -3.34 -20.09 4.75
N GLN A 444 -2.81 -18.92 5.05
CA GLN A 444 -3.06 -18.36 6.39
C GLN A 444 -4.53 -17.93 6.56
N LEU A 445 -5.12 -17.34 5.51
CA LEU A 445 -6.53 -16.98 5.44
C LEU A 445 -7.14 -17.39 4.10
N PHE A 446 -8.26 -18.11 4.16
CA PHE A 446 -9.16 -18.34 3.05
C PHE A 446 -10.47 -17.60 3.31
N TYR A 447 -10.59 -16.40 2.75
CA TYR A 447 -11.72 -15.50 2.92
C TYR A 447 -12.69 -15.57 1.74
N ALA A 448 -13.73 -16.40 1.87
CA ALA A 448 -14.76 -16.58 0.85
C ALA A 448 -16.16 -16.54 1.49
N PRO A 449 -16.54 -15.42 2.16
CA PRO A 449 -17.73 -15.35 3.02
C PRO A 449 -19.06 -15.57 2.30
N ASN A 450 -19.06 -15.64 0.97
CA ASN A 450 -20.24 -15.91 0.14
C ASN A 450 -20.18 -17.29 -0.54
N ALA A 451 -19.11 -18.07 -0.34
CA ALA A 451 -18.88 -19.33 -1.01
C ALA A 451 -19.30 -20.55 -0.17
N ASP A 452 -19.87 -21.54 -0.83
CA ASP A 452 -19.96 -22.90 -0.29
C ASP A 452 -18.60 -23.59 -0.47
N PHE A 453 -17.95 -23.87 0.66
CA PHE A 453 -16.61 -24.44 0.67
C PHE A 453 -16.68 -25.96 0.81
N ILE A 454 -16.08 -26.68 -0.14
CA ILE A 454 -16.10 -28.14 -0.18
C ILE A 454 -14.66 -28.66 -0.07
N ALA A 455 -14.38 -29.43 0.97
CA ALA A 455 -13.15 -30.19 1.14
C ALA A 455 -13.47 -31.70 1.07
N SER A 456 -12.82 -32.44 0.18
CA SER A 456 -13.14 -33.86 -0.05
C SER A 456 -11.92 -34.66 -0.50
N GLU A 457 -12.04 -35.99 -0.61
CA GLU A 457 -11.04 -36.85 -1.28
C GLU A 457 -9.58 -36.58 -0.85
N GLY A 458 -9.34 -36.46 0.46
CA GLY A 458 -8.02 -36.20 1.03
C GLY A 458 -7.47 -34.77 0.86
N GLY A 459 -8.28 -33.81 0.42
CA GLY A 459 -7.87 -32.41 0.32
C GLY A 459 -7.48 -31.83 1.69
N THR A 460 -6.33 -31.16 1.75
CA THR A 460 -5.77 -30.59 2.98
C THR A 460 -5.66 -29.08 2.90
N ILE A 461 -6.05 -28.43 4.00
CA ILE A 461 -5.93 -26.99 4.18
C ILE A 461 -5.24 -26.75 5.52
N THR A 462 -4.20 -25.91 5.52
CA THR A 462 -3.58 -25.41 6.75
C THR A 462 -3.86 -23.92 6.80
N GLY A 463 -4.73 -23.47 7.71
CA GLY A 463 -5.27 -22.11 7.72
C GLY A 463 -6.57 -21.88 8.46
N THR A 464 -7.05 -20.64 8.37
CA THR A 464 -8.42 -20.24 8.74
C THR A 464 -9.29 -20.11 7.50
N ILE A 465 -10.45 -20.76 7.50
CA ILE A 465 -11.48 -20.64 6.47
C ILE A 465 -12.63 -19.79 6.99
N ILE A 466 -13.00 -18.75 6.24
CA ILE A 466 -14.24 -17.97 6.43
C ILE A 466 -15.10 -18.18 5.18
N ALA A 467 -16.27 -18.82 5.35
CA ALA A 467 -17.12 -19.23 4.23
C ALA A 467 -18.61 -18.93 4.45
N ASN A 468 -19.43 -19.09 3.40
CA ASN A 468 -20.88 -19.13 3.55
C ASN A 468 -21.32 -20.42 4.26
N SER A 469 -20.87 -21.56 3.76
CA SER A 469 -21.06 -22.89 4.35
C SER A 469 -19.80 -23.73 4.16
N PHE A 470 -19.67 -24.81 4.92
CA PHE A 470 -18.53 -25.73 4.80
C PHE A 470 -19.00 -27.18 4.75
N SER A 471 -18.42 -27.96 3.83
CA SER A 471 -18.60 -29.41 3.75
C SER A 471 -17.25 -30.12 3.68
N GLY A 472 -16.94 -30.96 4.67
CA GLY A 472 -15.76 -31.80 4.74
C GLY A 472 -16.11 -33.29 4.60
N SER A 473 -15.37 -34.02 3.77
CA SER A 473 -15.61 -35.46 3.55
C SER A 473 -14.37 -36.21 3.05
N GLY A 474 -14.46 -37.54 2.95
CA GLY A 474 -13.47 -38.35 2.22
C GLY A 474 -12.02 -38.19 2.71
N GLY A 475 -11.81 -38.02 4.02
CA GLY A 475 -10.47 -37.83 4.60
C GLY A 475 -9.91 -36.41 4.47
N SER A 476 -10.71 -35.42 4.05
CA SER A 476 -10.29 -34.03 4.01
C SER A 476 -9.89 -33.51 5.39
N LYS A 477 -8.90 -32.61 5.46
CA LYS A 477 -8.43 -32.07 6.74
C LYS A 477 -8.20 -30.56 6.68
N VAL A 478 -8.81 -29.82 7.61
CA VAL A 478 -8.49 -28.40 7.87
C VAL A 478 -7.72 -28.29 9.18
N THR A 479 -6.57 -27.65 9.18
CA THR A 479 -5.72 -27.50 10.36
C THR A 479 -5.49 -26.02 10.66
N PHE A 480 -5.88 -25.59 11.85
CA PHE A 480 -5.54 -24.26 12.35
C PHE A 480 -4.05 -24.21 12.68
N PRO A 481 -3.30 -23.19 12.24
CA PRO A 481 -1.89 -23.07 12.53
C PRO A 481 -1.64 -22.69 14.00
N ASP A 482 -0.71 -23.37 14.67
CA ASP A 482 -0.36 -23.11 16.09
C ASP A 482 0.12 -21.68 16.36
N THR A 483 0.63 -21.01 15.32
CA THR A 483 1.11 -19.62 15.40
C THR A 483 0.02 -18.58 15.16
N GLY A 484 -1.22 -19.02 14.89
CA GLY A 484 -2.31 -18.16 14.45
C GLY A 484 -2.03 -17.50 13.08
N LEU A 485 -2.77 -16.43 12.80
CA LEU A 485 -2.63 -15.63 11.58
C LEU A 485 -1.43 -14.67 11.68
N ASN A 486 -0.50 -14.74 10.73
CA ASN A 486 0.60 -13.78 10.64
C ASN A 486 0.13 -12.52 9.89
N GLN A 487 -0.16 -11.45 10.62
CA GLN A 487 -0.67 -10.19 10.07
C GLN A 487 0.29 -9.54 9.06
N ASP A 488 1.60 -9.74 9.18
CA ASP A 488 2.60 -9.15 8.26
C ASP A 488 2.55 -9.75 6.85
N THR A 489 1.86 -10.88 6.69
CA THR A 489 1.70 -11.55 5.40
C THR A 489 0.35 -11.25 4.75
N VAL A 490 -0.55 -10.59 5.48
CA VAL A 490 -1.91 -10.34 5.01
C VAL A 490 -1.85 -9.37 3.83
N PRO A 491 -2.55 -9.65 2.73
CA PRO A 491 -2.44 -8.85 1.52
C PRO A 491 -2.97 -7.44 1.77
N SER A 492 -2.42 -6.45 1.05
CA SER A 492 -2.81 -5.04 1.21
C SER A 492 -4.27 -4.74 0.91
N PHE A 493 -4.99 -5.67 0.27
CA PHE A 493 -6.43 -5.57 -0.02
C PHE A 493 -7.32 -6.18 1.09
N ILE A 494 -6.74 -6.79 2.12
CA ILE A 494 -7.44 -7.24 3.32
C ILE A 494 -7.03 -6.31 4.46
N GLU A 495 -7.90 -5.37 4.83
CA GLU A 495 -7.68 -4.54 6.01
C GLU A 495 -8.10 -5.33 7.26
N ILE A 496 -7.13 -6.00 7.90
CA ILE A 496 -7.31 -6.53 9.26
C ILE A 496 -7.06 -5.38 10.21
N GLY A 497 -8.11 -4.86 10.82
CA GLY A 497 -7.92 -3.79 11.78
C GLY A 497 -7.20 -4.31 13.03
N SER A 498 -6.09 -3.68 13.36
CA SER A 498 -5.72 -3.49 14.76
C SER A 498 -6.70 -2.47 15.33
N GLY A 499 -7.49 -2.87 16.33
CA GLY A 499 -8.54 -2.02 16.90
C GLY A 499 -8.12 -0.56 17.09
N GLY A 500 -8.79 0.35 16.38
CA GLY A 500 -8.83 1.79 16.70
C GLY A 500 -7.54 2.62 16.59
N SER A 501 -6.38 2.07 16.23
CA SER A 501 -5.13 2.83 16.09
C SER A 501 -4.67 2.95 14.63
N VAL A 502 -4.38 4.16 14.17
CA VAL A 502 -3.73 4.44 12.87
C VAL A 502 -2.60 5.45 13.09
N ASN A 503 -1.48 5.26 12.40
CA ASN A 503 -0.36 6.21 12.42
C ASN A 503 -0.64 7.41 11.49
N PRO A 504 -0.35 8.65 11.87
CA PRO A 504 -0.52 9.83 11.02
C PRO A 504 0.16 9.70 9.65
N LYS A 505 1.28 8.98 9.55
CA LYS A 505 1.98 8.74 8.29
C LYS A 505 1.20 7.88 7.30
N ASP A 506 0.24 7.09 7.79
CA ASP A 506 -0.60 6.21 6.96
C ASP A 506 -1.86 6.94 6.45
N ILE A 507 -2.18 8.09 7.05
CA ILE A 507 -3.33 8.94 6.71
C ILE A 507 -2.87 10.15 5.88
N ILE A 508 -1.67 10.66 6.13
CA ILE A 508 -1.18 11.93 5.59
C ILE A 508 -0.01 11.71 4.63
N ILE A 509 -0.17 12.18 3.39
CA ILE A 509 0.93 12.31 2.42
C ILE A 509 1.09 13.78 2.07
N SER A 510 2.29 14.35 2.25
CA SER A 510 2.53 15.79 2.01
C SER A 510 3.60 16.04 0.96
N ALA A 511 3.35 16.98 0.04
CA ALA A 511 4.30 17.43 -0.96
C ALA A 511 5.32 18.44 -0.36
N PRO A 512 6.45 18.71 -1.05
CA PRO A 512 7.36 19.79 -0.65
C PRO A 512 6.68 21.15 -0.65
N THR A 513 7.08 22.01 0.29
CA THR A 513 6.67 23.41 0.37
C THR A 513 7.21 24.20 -0.83
N ARG A 514 6.41 25.08 -1.43
CA ARG A 514 6.80 25.89 -2.60
C ARG A 514 6.42 27.37 -2.43
N GLU A 515 7.28 28.27 -2.88
CA GLU A 515 6.95 29.70 -3.03
C GLU A 515 6.03 29.89 -4.23
N LYS A 516 5.09 30.83 -4.13
CA LYS A 516 4.12 31.16 -5.18
C LYS A 516 4.61 32.24 -6.13
#